data_AF-A0A7C5IA35-F1
#
_entry.id   AF-A0A7C5IA35-F1
#
_cell.length_a   1.000
_cell.length_b   1.000
_cell.length_c   1.000
_cell.angle_alpha   90.00
_cell.angle_beta   90.00
_cell.angle_gamma   90.00
#
_symmetry.space_group_name_H-M   'P 1'
#
loop_
_entity.id
_entity.type
_entity.pdbx_description
1 polymer ?
#
loop_
_entity_poly.entity_id
_entity_poly.type
_entity_poly.pdbx_seq_one_letter_code
_entity_poly.pdbx_strand_id
1 'polypeptide(L)'
;MRPIAAAVERPFIPRPVGPEELAADRDALLAWYEQYPGRRPICAAMVGVDVTQKTPSRLLELAFGALLLAKGVPPATAQAAMDVFRSSGVLLAVGKGRFPSDQLASLLVRNPDPGFAMACEATVHLPRILAATADPGALTRPEDQRELLWGLWRRLYEPVAPLAPFMLAKFLCEAGMLRVEAACVVPTFTVRENAFRIGFLDRIHAGSFSDLLETSLSLTASFGYPALEGPLSQVHEAYGCSFRCGRAAVCPLACREKGEIAPVI
;
A
#
# COMPACT_ATOMS: atom_id res chain seq x y z
N MET A 1 -35.45 38.81 16.45
CA MET A 1 -34.44 37.83 16.00
C MET A 1 -34.73 37.50 14.54
N ARG A 2 -33.80 37.75 13.61
CA ARG A 2 -33.95 37.30 12.22
C ARG A 2 -33.61 35.80 12.15
N PRO A 3 -34.34 34.97 11.39
CA PRO A 3 -33.96 33.58 11.21
C PRO A 3 -32.67 33.54 10.39
N ILE A 4 -31.66 32.84 10.91
CA ILE A 4 -30.47 32.47 10.15
C ILE A 4 -30.95 31.46 9.12
N ALA A 5 -31.02 31.87 7.85
CA ALA A 5 -31.28 30.96 6.76
C ALA A 5 -30.19 29.88 6.79
N ALA A 6 -30.58 28.63 7.04
CA ALA A 6 -29.68 27.50 6.90
C ALA A 6 -29.15 27.53 5.45
N ALA A 7 -27.83 27.63 5.31
CA ALA A 7 -27.20 27.51 4.01
C ALA A 7 -27.63 26.16 3.42
N VAL A 8 -28.35 26.22 2.31
CA VAL A 8 -28.70 25.01 1.55
C VAL A 8 -27.38 24.42 1.07
N GLU A 9 -26.93 23.33 1.69
CA GLU A 9 -25.81 22.55 1.17
C GLU A 9 -26.21 22.11 -0.24
N ARG A 10 -25.59 22.73 -1.25
CA ARG A 10 -25.77 22.29 -2.63
C ARG A 10 -25.14 20.90 -2.75
N PRO A 11 -25.77 19.96 -3.45
CA PRO A 11 -25.18 18.66 -3.70
C PRO A 11 -23.88 18.85 -4.50
N PHE A 12 -22.78 18.36 -3.94
CA PHE A 12 -21.48 18.34 -4.60
C PHE A 12 -21.58 17.48 -5.86
N ILE A 13 -21.36 18.07 -7.04
CA ILE A 13 -21.27 17.34 -8.31
C ILE A 13 -19.80 17.35 -8.74
N PRO A 14 -19.07 16.22 -8.59
CA PRO A 14 -17.68 16.15 -9.00
C PRO A 14 -17.57 16.41 -10.51
N ARG A 15 -16.70 17.33 -10.92
CA ARG A 15 -16.40 17.51 -12.36
C ARG A 15 -15.53 16.35 -12.87
N PRO A 16 -15.69 15.93 -14.13
CA PRO A 16 -14.69 15.09 -14.78
C PRO A 16 -13.39 15.88 -14.97
N VAL A 17 -12.26 15.17 -14.92
CA VAL A 17 -10.92 15.69 -15.24
C VAL A 17 -10.50 15.06 -16.57
N GLY A 18 -10.16 15.89 -17.54
CA GLY A 18 -9.84 15.42 -18.90
C GLY A 18 -8.48 14.72 -18.98
N PRO A 19 -8.21 13.92 -20.03
CA PRO A 19 -6.93 13.22 -20.20
C PRO A 19 -5.70 14.15 -20.21
N GLU A 20 -5.81 15.34 -20.81
CA GLU A 20 -4.73 16.34 -20.83
C GLU A 20 -4.45 16.92 -19.43
N GLU A 21 -5.51 17.18 -18.66
CA GLU A 21 -5.39 17.62 -17.26
C GLU A 21 -4.74 16.54 -16.39
N LEU A 22 -5.14 15.27 -16.56
CA LEU A 22 -4.54 14.14 -15.84
C LEU A 22 -3.06 13.95 -16.18
N ALA A 23 -2.67 14.11 -17.45
CA ALA A 23 -1.28 14.04 -17.84
C ALA A 23 -0.44 15.16 -17.21
N ALA A 24 -0.95 16.39 -17.22
CA ALA A 24 -0.28 17.53 -16.60
C ALA A 24 -0.16 17.37 -15.07
N ASP A 25 -1.22 16.92 -14.40
CA ASP A 25 -1.22 16.67 -12.97
C ASP A 25 -0.26 15.54 -12.58
N ARG A 26 -0.22 14.46 -13.36
CA ARG A 26 0.75 13.37 -13.18
C ARG A 26 2.17 13.91 -13.22
N ASP A 27 2.51 14.69 -14.25
CA ASP A 27 3.87 15.20 -14.43
C ASP A 27 4.26 16.16 -13.29
N ALA A 28 3.33 17.01 -12.85
CA ALA A 28 3.51 17.89 -11.70
C ALA A 28 3.74 17.10 -10.40
N LEU A 29 2.96 16.04 -10.17
CA LEU A 29 3.08 15.19 -8.99
C LEU A 29 4.41 14.43 -8.97
N LEU A 30 4.82 13.88 -10.12
CA LEU A 30 6.10 13.17 -10.24
C LEU A 30 7.28 14.11 -10.00
N ALA A 31 7.27 15.29 -10.63
CA ALA A 31 8.32 16.29 -10.45
C ALA A 31 8.42 16.79 -9.01
N TRP A 32 7.28 17.05 -8.36
CA TRP A 32 7.26 17.39 -6.94
C TRP A 32 7.81 16.27 -6.08
N TYR A 33 7.32 15.04 -6.27
CA TYR A 33 7.71 13.90 -5.46
C TYR A 33 9.20 13.60 -5.58
N GLU A 34 9.79 13.74 -6.78
CA GLU A 34 11.22 13.56 -7.01
C GLU A 34 12.09 14.51 -6.17
N GLN A 35 11.62 15.72 -5.91
CA GLN A 35 12.33 16.73 -5.13
C GLN A 35 11.95 16.70 -3.64
N TYR A 36 10.91 15.95 -3.26
CA TYR A 36 10.40 15.94 -1.90
C TYR A 36 11.37 15.18 -0.96
N PRO A 37 11.96 15.85 0.06
CA PRO A 37 12.88 15.19 0.99
C PRO A 37 12.18 14.23 1.93
N GLY A 38 10.86 14.41 2.16
CA GLY A 38 10.05 13.57 3.04
C GLY A 38 9.46 12.33 2.35
N ARG A 39 9.98 11.92 1.19
CA ARG A 39 9.52 10.73 0.47
C ARG A 39 9.49 9.50 1.36
N ARG A 40 8.35 8.81 1.40
CA ARG A 40 8.13 7.57 2.17
C ARG A 40 7.58 6.48 1.25
N PRO A 41 8.42 5.91 0.36
CA PRO A 41 7.98 4.78 -0.46
C PRO A 41 7.71 3.57 0.43
N ILE A 42 6.65 2.81 0.14
CA ILE A 42 6.49 1.48 0.71
C ILE A 42 7.63 0.60 0.20
N CYS A 43 8.50 0.09 1.07
CA CYS A 43 9.64 -0.73 0.66
C CYS A 43 9.98 -1.81 1.69
N ALA A 44 10.77 -2.80 1.28
CA ALA A 44 11.15 -3.94 2.13
C ALA A 44 11.94 -3.52 3.39
N ALA A 45 12.65 -2.40 3.33
CA ALA A 45 13.38 -1.86 4.49
C ALA A 45 12.44 -1.47 5.65
N MET A 46 11.17 -1.14 5.37
CA MET A 46 10.16 -0.83 6.39
C MET A 46 9.82 -2.01 7.31
N VAL A 47 10.21 -3.23 6.92
CA VAL A 47 10.06 -4.46 7.72
C VAL A 47 11.42 -5.05 8.09
N GLY A 48 12.49 -4.25 7.98
CA GLY A 48 13.86 -4.64 8.33
C GLY A 48 14.49 -5.66 7.38
N VAL A 49 14.00 -5.78 6.15
CA VAL A 49 14.58 -6.71 5.17
C VAL A 49 15.49 -5.95 4.22
N ASP A 50 16.78 -6.26 4.28
CA ASP A 50 17.78 -5.79 3.32
C ASP A 50 17.73 -6.64 2.04
N VAL A 51 17.21 -6.05 0.97
CA VAL A 51 17.04 -6.73 -0.32
C VAL A 51 18.36 -6.98 -1.05
N THR A 52 19.44 -6.31 -0.67
CA THR A 52 20.78 -6.51 -1.25
C THR A 52 21.43 -7.81 -0.75
N GLN A 53 21.04 -8.25 0.44
CA GLN A 53 21.49 -9.51 1.02
C GLN A 53 20.70 -10.68 0.44
N LYS A 54 21.39 -11.75 0.07
CA LYS A 54 20.77 -13.00 -0.41
C LYS A 54 20.76 -14.02 0.71
N THR A 55 19.66 -14.09 1.47
CA THR A 55 19.46 -15.11 2.51
C THR A 55 18.43 -16.16 2.04
N PRO A 56 18.53 -17.42 2.50
CA PRO A 56 17.53 -18.45 2.20
C PRO A 56 16.12 -18.09 2.69
N SER A 57 16.01 -17.31 3.77
CA SER A 57 14.74 -16.88 4.36
C SER A 57 14.15 -15.61 3.73
N ARG A 58 14.87 -14.94 2.82
CA ARG A 58 14.48 -13.62 2.32
C ARG A 58 13.05 -13.57 1.78
N LEU A 59 12.68 -14.55 0.96
CA LEU A 59 11.33 -14.59 0.37
C LEU A 59 10.23 -14.75 1.43
N LEU A 60 10.48 -15.59 2.44
CA LEU A 60 9.59 -15.75 3.59
C LEU A 60 9.46 -14.44 4.36
N GLU A 61 10.58 -13.75 4.62
CA GLU A 61 10.60 -12.49 5.36
C GLU A 61 9.88 -11.36 4.59
N LEU A 62 10.09 -11.25 3.28
CA LEU A 62 9.35 -10.31 2.43
C LEU A 62 7.85 -10.61 2.44
N ALA A 63 7.47 -11.88 2.27
CA ALA A 63 6.08 -12.30 2.23
C ALA A 63 5.36 -12.07 3.57
N PHE A 64 6.04 -12.35 4.68
CA PHE A 64 5.49 -12.10 6.01
C PHE A 64 5.46 -10.60 6.35
N GLY A 65 6.50 -9.84 6.00
CA GLY A 65 6.51 -8.40 6.15
C GLY A 65 5.38 -7.71 5.39
N ALA A 66 5.08 -8.16 4.16
CA ALA A 66 3.95 -7.67 3.38
C ALA A 66 2.60 -7.96 4.07
N LEU A 67 2.46 -9.12 4.73
CA LEU A 67 1.27 -9.41 5.56
C LEU A 67 1.15 -8.45 6.74
N LEU A 68 2.24 -8.17 7.46
CA LEU A 68 2.24 -7.27 8.61
C LEU A 68 1.76 -5.88 8.22
N LEU A 69 2.34 -5.29 7.18
CA LEU A 69 1.93 -3.97 6.69
C LEU A 69 0.49 -3.97 6.17
N ALA A 70 0.07 -5.02 5.46
CA ALA A 70 -1.30 -5.13 4.95
C ALA A 70 -2.35 -5.28 6.07
N LYS A 71 -1.98 -5.86 7.21
CA LYS A 71 -2.83 -5.91 8.41
C LYS A 71 -2.81 -4.60 9.21
N GLY A 72 -2.07 -3.58 8.77
CA GLY A 72 -1.99 -2.28 9.42
C GLY A 72 -1.00 -2.21 10.58
N VAL A 73 -0.07 -3.16 10.70
CA VAL A 73 1.02 -3.05 11.67
C VAL A 73 1.90 -1.85 11.28
N PRO A 74 2.14 -0.88 12.19
CA PRO A 74 2.99 0.27 11.88
C PRO A 74 4.39 -0.16 11.43
N PRO A 75 5.02 0.52 10.47
CA PRO A 75 6.32 0.11 9.91
C PRO A 75 7.42 -0.13 10.97
N ALA A 76 7.61 0.83 11.89
CA ALA A 76 8.59 0.69 12.96
C ALA A 76 8.33 -0.53 13.85
N THR A 77 7.06 -0.82 14.15
CA THR A 77 6.64 -2.00 14.90
C THR A 77 6.84 -3.28 14.10
N ALA A 78 6.52 -3.28 12.80
CA ALA A 78 6.70 -4.44 11.92
C ALA A 78 8.18 -4.80 11.82
N GLN A 79 9.07 -3.81 11.66
CA GLN A 79 10.51 -3.99 11.70
C GLN A 79 10.98 -4.57 13.04
N ALA A 80 10.59 -3.96 14.16
CA ALA A 80 10.96 -4.45 15.49
C ALA A 80 10.47 -5.89 15.75
N ALA A 81 9.24 -6.21 15.33
CA ALA A 81 8.68 -7.55 15.42
C ALA A 81 9.48 -8.56 14.57
N MET A 82 9.83 -8.21 13.33
CA MET A 82 10.67 -9.03 12.47
C MET A 82 12.05 -9.30 13.09
N ASP A 83 12.69 -8.28 13.69
CA ASP A 83 13.96 -8.41 14.39
C ASP A 83 13.87 -9.37 15.59
N VAL A 84 12.78 -9.26 16.36
CA VAL A 84 12.50 -10.15 17.48
C VAL A 84 12.21 -11.58 17.00
N PHE A 85 11.42 -11.77 15.94
CA PHE A 85 11.12 -13.11 15.40
C PHE A 85 12.35 -13.80 14.82
N ARG A 86 13.26 -13.03 14.20
CA ARG A 86 14.57 -13.53 13.74
C ARG A 86 15.44 -13.97 14.93
N SER A 87 15.65 -13.10 15.91
CA SER A 87 16.55 -13.35 17.06
C SER A 87 16.04 -14.40 18.05
N SER A 88 14.72 -14.49 18.23
CA SER A 88 14.09 -15.49 19.10
C SER A 88 13.98 -16.87 18.43
N GLY A 89 14.08 -16.95 17.11
CA GLY A 89 13.95 -18.22 16.38
C GLY A 89 12.50 -18.64 16.10
N VAL A 90 11.53 -17.73 16.22
CA VAL A 90 10.12 -17.97 15.84
C VAL A 90 10.03 -18.44 14.39
N LEU A 91 10.70 -17.75 13.46
CA LEU A 91 10.71 -18.10 12.04
C LEU A 91 11.33 -19.50 11.81
N LEU A 92 12.39 -19.82 12.56
CA LEU A 92 13.06 -21.12 12.49
C LEU A 92 12.18 -22.24 13.04
N ALA A 93 11.45 -22.00 14.14
CA ALA A 93 10.55 -22.98 14.74
C ALA A 93 9.42 -23.34 13.77
N VAL A 94 8.80 -22.34 13.13
CA VAL A 94 7.78 -22.57 12.09
C VAL A 94 8.39 -23.29 10.89
N GLY A 95 9.61 -22.93 10.49
CA GLY A 95 10.42 -23.64 9.49
C GLY A 95 10.53 -25.16 9.73
N LYS A 96 10.53 -25.57 10.99
CA LYS A 96 10.61 -26.97 11.44
C LYS A 96 9.24 -27.61 11.68
N GLY A 97 8.15 -26.95 11.26
CA GLY A 97 6.78 -27.42 11.46
C GLY A 97 6.27 -27.31 12.89
N ARG A 98 6.92 -26.50 13.75
CA ARG A 98 6.49 -26.27 15.14
C ARG A 98 5.90 -24.88 15.28
N PHE A 99 4.70 -24.78 15.83
CA PHE A 99 4.11 -23.47 16.17
C PHE A 99 4.62 -23.02 17.54
N PRO A 100 5.36 -21.90 17.66
CA PRO A 100 6.07 -21.52 18.88
C PRO A 100 5.16 -20.76 19.87
N SER A 101 4.06 -21.38 20.33
CA SER A 101 3.04 -20.72 21.17
C SER A 101 3.60 -20.11 22.45
N ASP A 102 4.39 -20.87 23.22
CA ASP A 102 4.91 -20.42 24.51
C ASP A 102 5.90 -19.26 24.35
N GLN A 103 6.67 -19.31 23.26
CA GLN A 103 7.59 -18.25 22.90
C GLN A 103 6.82 -16.98 22.50
N LEU A 104 5.78 -17.09 21.67
CA LEU A 104 4.95 -15.95 21.30
C LEU A 104 4.25 -15.34 22.53
N ALA A 105 3.74 -16.17 23.45
CA ALA A 105 3.16 -15.69 24.70
C ALA A 105 4.18 -14.92 25.56
N SER A 106 5.41 -15.43 25.68
CA SER A 106 6.50 -14.74 26.38
C SER A 106 6.89 -13.41 25.69
N LEU A 107 6.90 -13.38 24.36
CA LEU A 107 7.18 -12.16 23.60
C LEU A 107 6.08 -11.11 23.77
N LEU A 108 4.81 -11.52 23.77
CA LEU A 108 3.66 -10.64 24.02
C LEU A 108 3.72 -9.98 25.40
N VAL A 109 4.05 -10.74 26.44
CA VAL A 109 4.18 -10.20 27.81
C VAL A 109 5.28 -9.14 27.90
N ARG A 110 6.36 -9.30 27.13
CA ARG A 110 7.50 -8.37 27.12
C ARG A 110 7.31 -7.15 26.22
N ASN A 111 6.34 -7.18 25.30
CA ASN A 111 6.11 -6.14 24.31
C ASN A 111 4.63 -5.75 24.32
N PRO A 112 4.23 -4.77 25.16
CA PRO A 112 2.82 -4.40 25.33
C PRO A 112 2.25 -3.56 24.17
N ASP A 113 3.05 -3.25 23.14
CA ASP A 113 2.60 -2.48 21.98
C ASP A 113 1.48 -3.22 21.22
N PRO A 114 0.32 -2.57 20.97
CA PRO A 114 -0.79 -3.20 20.25
C PRO A 114 -0.41 -3.69 18.84
N GLY A 115 0.47 -2.96 18.14
CA GLY A 115 0.95 -3.39 16.83
C GLY A 115 1.83 -4.64 16.91
N PHE A 116 2.62 -4.78 17.97
CA PHE A 116 3.42 -5.98 18.23
C PHE A 116 2.53 -7.19 18.53
N ALA A 117 1.43 -6.98 19.28
CA ALA A 117 0.41 -8.01 19.47
C ALA A 117 -0.20 -8.46 18.14
N MET A 118 -0.61 -7.52 17.28
CA MET A 118 -1.09 -7.83 15.92
C MET A 118 -0.06 -8.58 15.07
N ALA A 119 1.23 -8.28 15.24
CA ALA A 119 2.32 -8.99 14.54
C ALA A 119 2.48 -10.43 15.06
N CYS A 120 2.36 -10.64 16.37
CA CYS A 120 2.34 -11.98 16.96
C CYS A 120 1.13 -12.78 16.49
N GLU A 121 -0.06 -12.19 16.43
CA GLU A 121 -1.26 -12.84 15.89
C GLU A 121 -1.08 -13.24 14.42
N ALA A 122 -0.44 -12.38 13.61
CA ALA A 122 -0.17 -12.66 12.21
C ALA A 122 0.70 -13.91 12.00
N THR A 123 1.48 -14.34 13.00
CA THR A 123 2.33 -15.54 12.91
C THR A 123 1.53 -16.83 12.68
N VAL A 124 0.23 -16.86 12.97
CA VAL A 124 -0.66 -17.97 12.62
C VAL A 124 -0.65 -18.28 11.12
N HIS A 125 -0.32 -17.30 10.28
CA HIS A 125 -0.22 -17.45 8.83
C HIS A 125 1.16 -17.90 8.33
N LEU A 126 2.20 -17.89 9.19
CA LEU A 126 3.56 -18.27 8.80
C LEU A 126 3.66 -19.68 8.20
N PRO A 127 2.99 -20.73 8.71
CA PRO A 127 3.08 -22.06 8.11
C PRO A 127 2.65 -22.09 6.63
N ARG A 128 1.57 -21.36 6.29
CA ARG A 128 1.08 -21.24 4.92
C ARG A 128 2.07 -20.47 4.05
N ILE A 129 2.57 -19.33 4.55
CA ILE A 129 3.55 -18.51 3.83
C ILE A 129 4.83 -19.31 3.57
N LEU A 130 5.35 -19.99 4.60
CA LEU A 130 6.50 -20.86 4.49
C LEU A 130 6.31 -21.92 3.40
N ALA A 131 5.19 -22.65 3.41
CA ALA A 131 4.89 -23.65 2.41
C ALA A 131 4.83 -23.06 0.98
N ALA A 132 4.24 -21.87 0.82
CA ALA A 132 4.16 -21.21 -0.47
C ALA A 132 5.51 -20.70 -0.98
N THR A 133 6.39 -20.26 -0.07
CA THR A 133 7.73 -19.72 -0.40
C THR A 133 8.82 -20.78 -0.56
N ALA A 134 8.52 -22.06 -0.28
CA ALA A 134 9.45 -23.17 -0.46
C ALA A 134 9.81 -23.46 -1.93
N ASP A 135 8.93 -23.08 -2.87
CA ASP A 135 9.21 -23.08 -4.30
C ASP A 135 9.14 -21.63 -4.84
N PRO A 136 10.28 -20.90 -4.84
CA PRO A 136 10.34 -19.52 -5.29
C PRO A 136 9.91 -19.33 -6.75
N GLY A 137 10.18 -20.32 -7.62
CA GLY A 137 9.89 -20.21 -9.06
C GLY A 137 8.41 -20.08 -9.34
N ALA A 138 7.56 -20.70 -8.53
CA ALA A 138 6.12 -20.62 -8.65
C ALA A 138 5.53 -19.27 -8.20
N LEU A 139 6.31 -18.38 -7.58
CA LEU A 139 5.89 -17.04 -7.14
C LEU A 139 6.47 -15.91 -7.98
N THR A 140 7.55 -16.17 -8.74
CA THR A 140 8.34 -15.13 -9.42
C THR A 140 8.41 -15.24 -10.95
N ARG A 141 7.81 -16.27 -11.54
CA ARG A 141 7.81 -16.51 -13.00
C ARG A 141 6.53 -16.18 -13.79
N PRO A 142 5.45 -15.56 -13.26
CA PRO A 142 4.28 -15.29 -14.09
C PRO A 142 4.62 -14.28 -15.19
N GLU A 143 4.11 -14.54 -16.39
CA GLU A 143 4.30 -13.69 -17.56
C GLU A 143 3.37 -12.46 -17.52
N ASP A 144 2.26 -12.56 -16.77
CA ASP A 144 1.23 -11.54 -16.62
C ASP A 144 1.06 -11.04 -15.17
N GLN A 145 0.71 -9.77 -15.03
CA GLN A 145 0.54 -9.07 -13.75
C GLN A 145 -0.68 -9.52 -12.96
N ARG A 146 -1.79 -9.79 -13.67
CA ARG A 146 -3.02 -10.26 -13.03
C ARG A 146 -2.80 -11.65 -12.48
N GLU A 147 -2.18 -12.52 -13.27
CA GLU A 147 -1.81 -13.87 -12.85
C GLU A 147 -0.89 -13.86 -11.63
N LEU A 148 0.13 -12.99 -11.62
CA LEU A 148 1.00 -12.79 -10.47
C LEU A 148 0.20 -12.46 -9.22
N LEU A 149 -0.57 -11.37 -9.24
CA LEU A 149 -1.26 -10.86 -8.06
C LEU A 149 -2.34 -11.83 -7.56
N TRP A 150 -3.07 -12.49 -8.45
CA TRP A 150 -4.01 -13.55 -8.08
C TRP A 150 -3.32 -14.77 -7.49
N GLY A 151 -2.19 -15.18 -8.06
CA GLY A 151 -1.38 -16.28 -7.54
C GLY A 151 -0.86 -15.98 -6.13
N LEU A 152 -0.32 -14.78 -5.91
CA LEU A 152 0.11 -14.32 -4.58
C LEU A 152 -1.06 -14.30 -3.59
N TRP A 153 -2.20 -13.72 -3.98
CA TRP A 153 -3.41 -13.67 -3.14
C TRP A 153 -3.87 -15.05 -2.71
N ARG A 154 -4.18 -15.93 -3.67
CA ARG A 154 -4.74 -17.26 -3.42
C ARG A 154 -3.77 -18.17 -2.68
N ARG A 155 -2.46 -18.04 -2.88
CA ARG A 155 -1.48 -18.94 -2.24
C ARG A 155 -1.09 -18.47 -0.86
N LEU A 156 -0.91 -17.17 -0.63
CA LEU A 156 -0.33 -16.66 0.61
C LEU A 156 -1.34 -16.00 1.56
N TYR A 157 -2.33 -15.28 1.03
CA TYR A 157 -3.01 -14.24 1.83
C TYR A 157 -4.53 -14.36 1.89
N GLU A 158 -5.16 -15.14 1.02
CA GLU A 158 -6.61 -15.33 1.02
C GLU A 158 -7.09 -16.07 2.28
N PRO A 159 -8.16 -15.61 2.96
CA PRO A 159 -9.01 -14.44 2.65
C PRO A 159 -8.70 -13.17 3.47
N VAL A 160 -7.53 -13.08 4.10
CA VAL A 160 -7.32 -12.16 5.25
C VAL A 160 -6.67 -10.81 4.91
N ALA A 161 -5.83 -10.73 3.88
CA ALA A 161 -4.98 -9.55 3.66
C ALA A 161 -4.87 -9.13 2.19
N PRO A 162 -5.94 -8.57 1.58
CA PRO A 162 -6.01 -8.35 0.13
C PRO A 162 -5.03 -7.31 -0.41
N LEU A 163 -4.42 -6.49 0.46
CA LEU A 163 -3.35 -5.56 0.07
C LEU A 163 -1.95 -6.18 0.05
N ALA A 164 -1.74 -7.31 0.74
CA ALA A 164 -0.43 -7.95 0.86
C ALA A 164 0.18 -8.41 -0.49
N PRO A 165 -0.59 -8.91 -1.48
CA PRO A 165 -0.06 -9.23 -2.80
C PRO A 165 0.66 -8.07 -3.48
N PHE A 166 0.09 -6.86 -3.41
CA PHE A 166 0.66 -5.67 -4.05
C PHE A 166 1.93 -5.21 -3.35
N MET A 167 1.95 -5.25 -2.01
CA MET A 167 3.14 -4.95 -1.21
C MET A 167 4.26 -5.97 -1.48
N LEU A 168 3.93 -7.26 -1.52
CA LEU A 168 4.90 -8.31 -1.82
C LEU A 168 5.45 -8.16 -3.25
N ALA A 169 4.60 -7.89 -4.25
CA ALA A 169 5.05 -7.65 -5.61
C ALA A 169 6.07 -6.50 -5.67
N LYS A 170 5.80 -5.40 -4.96
CA LYS A 170 6.75 -4.29 -4.84
C LYS A 170 8.07 -4.71 -4.21
N PHE A 171 8.03 -5.42 -3.09
CA PHE A 171 9.23 -5.92 -2.41
C PHE A 171 10.05 -6.88 -3.28
N LEU A 172 9.38 -7.73 -4.06
CA LEU A 172 10.05 -8.65 -4.97
C LEU A 172 10.67 -7.91 -6.16
N CYS A 173 10.04 -6.84 -6.66
CA CYS A 173 10.61 -5.97 -7.67
C CYS A 173 11.88 -5.29 -7.13
N GLU A 174 11.83 -4.72 -5.92
CA GLU A 174 12.99 -4.12 -5.24
C GLU A 174 14.14 -5.12 -5.04
N ALA A 175 13.81 -6.39 -4.73
CA ALA A 175 14.79 -7.46 -4.58
C ALA A 175 15.32 -8.05 -5.88
N GLY A 176 14.90 -7.52 -7.05
CA GLY A 176 15.26 -8.04 -8.37
C GLY A 176 14.73 -9.45 -8.65
N MET A 177 13.67 -9.86 -7.93
CA MET A 177 13.06 -11.18 -8.02
C MET A 177 11.86 -11.22 -8.98
N LEU A 178 11.32 -10.06 -9.36
CA LEU A 178 10.31 -9.93 -10.41
C LEU A 178 10.85 -9.12 -11.57
N ARG A 179 10.50 -9.54 -12.79
CA ARG A 179 10.81 -8.81 -14.03
C ARG A 179 9.69 -7.87 -14.47
N VAL A 180 8.53 -7.98 -13.82
CA VAL A 180 7.31 -7.26 -14.21
C VAL A 180 7.22 -5.99 -13.36
N GLU A 181 7.69 -4.87 -13.89
CA GLU A 181 7.69 -3.58 -13.19
C GLU A 181 6.27 -3.05 -12.90
N ALA A 182 5.27 -3.50 -13.67
CA ALA A 182 4.03 -2.76 -13.82
C ALA A 182 2.81 -3.21 -12.97
N ALA A 183 3.03 -3.85 -11.81
CA ALA A 183 1.93 -4.12 -10.84
C ALA A 183 2.30 -3.84 -9.37
N CYS A 184 3.12 -2.82 -9.14
CA CYS A 184 3.66 -2.51 -7.81
C CYS A 184 2.93 -1.38 -7.08
N VAL A 185 1.95 -0.71 -7.70
CA VAL A 185 1.14 0.30 -7.00
C VAL A 185 0.32 -0.40 -5.94
N VAL A 186 0.54 -0.03 -4.67
CA VAL A 186 -0.25 -0.53 -3.53
C VAL A 186 -1.51 0.33 -3.40
N PRO A 187 -2.71 -0.19 -3.72
CA PRO A 187 -3.93 0.60 -3.76
C PRO A 187 -4.52 0.75 -2.35
N THR A 188 -3.79 1.37 -1.42
CA THR A 188 -4.28 1.67 -0.07
C THR A 188 -5.48 2.62 -0.11
N PHE A 189 -6.25 2.70 0.98
CA PHE A 189 -7.39 3.64 1.02
C PHE A 189 -6.95 5.08 0.69
N THR A 190 -5.88 5.56 1.32
CA THR A 190 -5.33 6.91 1.08
C THR A 190 -4.95 7.12 -0.39
N VAL A 191 -4.30 6.15 -1.02
CA VAL A 191 -3.94 6.24 -2.45
C VAL A 191 -5.19 6.31 -3.33
N ARG A 192 -6.19 5.48 -3.08
CA ARG A 192 -7.44 5.47 -3.86
C ARG A 192 -8.25 6.74 -3.66
N GLU A 193 -8.34 7.22 -2.42
CA GLU A 193 -9.01 8.47 -2.08
C GLU A 193 -8.38 9.65 -2.82
N ASN A 194 -7.06 9.80 -2.73
CA ASN A 194 -6.35 10.89 -3.40
C ASN A 194 -6.44 10.80 -4.92
N ALA A 195 -6.27 9.60 -5.48
CA ALA A 195 -6.41 9.37 -6.92
C ALA A 195 -7.82 9.67 -7.43
N PHE A 196 -8.86 9.30 -6.68
CA PHE A 196 -10.23 9.65 -7.03
C PHE A 196 -10.43 11.16 -7.07
N ARG A 197 -9.95 11.88 -6.06
CA ARG A 197 -10.18 13.33 -5.92
C ARG A 197 -9.53 14.16 -7.01
N ILE A 198 -8.34 13.75 -7.46
CA ILE A 198 -7.64 14.41 -8.57
C ILE A 198 -7.97 13.80 -9.94
N GLY A 199 -8.85 12.80 -9.99
CA GLY A 199 -9.46 12.32 -11.24
C GLY A 199 -8.86 11.06 -11.86
N PHE A 200 -7.80 10.45 -11.31
CA PHE A 200 -7.21 9.20 -11.84
C PHE A 200 -8.06 7.96 -11.59
N LEU A 201 -9.02 8.03 -10.67
CA LEU A 201 -10.01 6.97 -10.44
C LEU A 201 -11.42 7.54 -10.44
N ASP A 202 -12.37 6.73 -10.90
CA ASP A 202 -13.81 7.06 -10.87
C ASP A 202 -14.52 6.63 -9.59
N ARG A 203 -13.88 5.78 -8.77
CA ARG A 203 -14.42 5.30 -7.50
C ARG A 203 -13.33 5.15 -6.44
N ILE A 204 -13.68 5.47 -5.18
CA ILE A 204 -12.80 5.32 -4.01
C ILE A 204 -12.84 3.87 -3.47
N HIS A 205 -14.05 3.29 -3.43
CA HIS A 205 -14.30 2.00 -2.81
C HIS A 205 -13.91 0.84 -3.73
N ALA A 206 -13.21 -0.13 -3.16
CA ALA A 206 -12.92 -1.43 -3.76
C ALA A 206 -13.56 -2.50 -2.87
N GLY A 207 -14.59 -3.18 -3.38
CA GLY A 207 -15.36 -4.17 -2.62
C GLY A 207 -14.80 -5.59 -2.71
N SER A 208 -13.85 -5.81 -3.62
CA SER A 208 -13.26 -7.11 -3.90
C SER A 208 -11.76 -7.00 -4.21
N PHE A 209 -11.06 -8.13 -4.18
CA PHE A 209 -9.68 -8.20 -4.66
C PHE A 209 -9.56 -7.82 -6.14
N SER A 210 -10.56 -8.17 -6.96
CA SER A 210 -10.60 -7.77 -8.37
C SER A 210 -10.65 -6.25 -8.53
N ASP A 211 -11.43 -5.54 -7.69
CA ASP A 211 -11.46 -4.07 -7.73
C ASP A 211 -10.10 -3.45 -7.37
N LEU A 212 -9.40 -4.03 -6.38
CA LEU A 212 -8.05 -3.60 -6.02
C LEU A 212 -7.06 -3.82 -7.16
N LEU A 213 -7.17 -4.95 -7.84
CA LEU A 213 -6.33 -5.30 -8.98
C LEU A 213 -6.52 -4.30 -10.12
N GLU A 214 -7.77 -4.05 -10.55
CA GLU A 214 -8.04 -3.05 -11.59
C GLU A 214 -7.53 -1.66 -11.20
N THR A 215 -7.71 -1.29 -9.93
CA THR A 215 -7.22 -0.01 -9.41
C THR A 215 -5.69 0.09 -9.50
N SER A 216 -4.97 -0.94 -9.07
CA SER A 216 -3.52 -0.98 -9.11
C SER A 216 -2.99 -0.90 -10.55
N LEU A 217 -3.61 -1.65 -11.48
CA LEU A 217 -3.22 -1.65 -12.90
C LEU A 217 -3.48 -0.29 -13.55
N SER A 218 -4.66 0.30 -13.32
CA SER A 218 -5.02 1.63 -13.83
C SER A 218 -4.06 2.70 -13.33
N LEU A 219 -3.71 2.67 -12.04
CA LEU A 219 -2.79 3.64 -11.47
C LEU A 219 -1.35 3.39 -11.92
N THR A 220 -0.91 2.15 -12.10
CA THR A 220 0.45 1.87 -12.57
C THR A 220 0.70 2.40 -13.98
N ALA A 221 -0.34 2.42 -14.84
CA ALA A 221 -0.25 3.05 -16.16
C ALA A 221 0.05 4.56 -16.10
N SER A 222 -0.35 5.23 -15.02
CA SER A 222 -0.10 6.66 -14.79
C SER A 222 1.14 6.90 -13.92
N PHE A 223 1.40 6.03 -12.95
CA PHE A 223 2.47 6.18 -11.96
C PHE A 223 3.34 4.92 -11.97
N GLY A 224 4.34 4.93 -12.85
CA GLY A 224 5.29 3.83 -13.01
C GLY A 224 6.39 3.81 -11.94
N TYR A 225 7.22 2.77 -12.00
CA TYR A 225 8.44 2.69 -11.20
C TYR A 225 9.39 3.85 -11.55
N PRO A 226 10.11 4.46 -10.58
CA PRO A 226 10.16 4.12 -9.15
C PRO A 226 9.09 4.83 -8.28
N ALA A 227 8.31 5.75 -8.84
CA ALA A 227 7.41 6.60 -8.06
C ALA A 227 6.20 5.83 -7.50
N LEU A 228 5.55 5.02 -8.36
CA LEU A 228 4.38 4.19 -8.02
C LEU A 228 3.33 4.98 -7.22
N GLU A 229 2.84 4.45 -6.10
CA GLU A 229 1.81 5.09 -5.28
C GLU A 229 2.32 6.29 -4.45
N GLY A 230 3.63 6.54 -4.39
CA GLY A 230 4.25 7.55 -3.53
C GLY A 230 3.70 8.97 -3.70
N PRO A 231 3.65 9.52 -4.94
CA PRO A 231 3.07 10.83 -5.17
C PRO A 231 1.61 10.93 -4.71
N LEU A 232 0.83 9.86 -4.90
CA LEU A 232 -0.57 9.81 -4.50
C LEU A 232 -0.76 9.66 -2.98
N SER A 233 0.10 8.90 -2.30
CA SER A 233 0.00 8.72 -0.84
C SER A 233 0.37 9.99 -0.07
N GLN A 234 1.24 10.83 -0.64
CA GLN A 234 1.77 12.05 0.00
C GLN A 234 1.27 13.35 -0.64
N VAL A 235 0.34 13.31 -1.60
CA VAL A 235 -0.18 14.53 -2.28
C VAL A 235 -0.72 15.59 -1.31
N HIS A 236 -1.23 15.17 -0.16
CA HIS A 236 -1.73 16.09 0.88
C HIS A 236 -0.62 16.93 1.51
N GLU A 237 0.62 16.41 1.59
CA GLU A 237 1.78 17.14 2.12
C GLU A 237 2.21 18.28 1.18
N ALA A 238 1.97 18.12 -0.12
CA ALA A 238 2.27 19.13 -1.14
C ALA A 238 1.16 20.18 -1.29
N TYR A 239 -0.07 19.71 -1.46
CA TYR A 239 -1.19 20.53 -1.94
C TYR A 239 -2.27 20.74 -0.89
N GLY A 240 -2.15 20.13 0.30
CA GLY A 240 -3.19 20.21 1.34
C GLY A 240 -4.48 19.51 0.93
N CYS A 241 -4.37 18.46 0.09
CA CYS A 241 -5.49 17.76 -0.50
C CYS A 241 -6.42 17.17 0.58
N SER A 242 -7.57 17.79 0.85
CA SER A 242 -8.66 17.28 1.73
C SER A 242 -10.05 17.47 1.11
N PHE A 243 -11.03 16.62 1.41
CA PHE A 243 -12.40 16.86 0.94
C PHE A 243 -12.90 18.25 1.35
N ARG A 244 -13.62 18.93 0.45
CA ARG A 244 -14.02 20.34 0.61
C ARG A 244 -12.77 21.21 0.77
N CYS A 245 -11.78 21.00 -0.11
CA CYS A 245 -10.46 21.63 -0.03
C CYS A 245 -10.57 23.16 -0.07
N GLY A 246 -10.20 23.84 1.02
CA GLY A 246 -10.17 25.31 1.08
C GLY A 246 -9.18 25.97 0.11
N ARG A 247 -8.28 25.18 -0.51
CA ARG A 247 -7.29 25.66 -1.50
C ARG A 247 -7.71 25.38 -2.95
N ALA A 248 -8.90 24.82 -3.20
CA ALA A 248 -9.31 24.42 -4.55
C ALA A 248 -9.19 25.56 -5.58
N ALA A 249 -9.40 26.82 -5.19
CA ALA A 249 -9.31 28.00 -6.07
C ALA A 249 -7.90 28.26 -6.61
N VAL A 250 -6.89 27.97 -5.79
CA VAL A 250 -5.50 28.37 -6.04
C VAL A 250 -4.57 27.16 -6.23
N CYS A 251 -5.05 25.95 -5.95
CA CYS A 251 -4.29 24.73 -6.18
C CYS A 251 -3.96 24.61 -7.68
N PRO A 252 -2.74 24.22 -8.07
CA PRO A 252 -2.40 24.05 -9.48
C PRO A 252 -3.06 22.80 -10.09
N LEU A 253 -3.26 21.73 -9.30
CA LEU A 253 -3.78 20.47 -9.81
C LEU A 253 -5.22 20.59 -10.31
N ALA A 254 -5.54 19.98 -11.44
CA ALA A 254 -6.93 19.70 -11.76
C ALA A 254 -7.50 18.76 -10.68
N CYS A 255 -8.73 19.03 -10.24
CA CYS A 255 -9.39 18.13 -9.31
C CYS A 255 -10.89 18.21 -9.49
N ARG A 256 -11.57 17.15 -9.07
CA ARG A 256 -13.02 17.02 -9.16
C ARG A 256 -13.75 18.09 -8.34
N GLU A 257 -13.08 18.68 -7.35
CA GLU A 257 -13.63 19.70 -6.45
C GLU A 257 -13.54 21.15 -6.98
N LYS A 258 -12.78 21.41 -8.06
CA LYS A 258 -12.61 22.76 -8.61
C LYS A 258 -13.84 23.33 -9.33
N GLY A 259 -14.88 22.54 -9.57
CA GLY A 259 -16.07 22.95 -10.31
C GLY A 259 -16.96 23.99 -9.61
N GLU A 260 -16.77 24.27 -8.32
CA GLU A 260 -17.69 25.10 -7.52
C GLU A 260 -17.22 26.53 -7.23
N ILE A 261 -16.06 26.98 -7.73
CA ILE A 261 -15.60 28.36 -7.48
C ILE A 261 -16.01 29.23 -8.66
N ALA A 262 -17.32 29.33 -8.89
CA ALA A 262 -17.84 30.52 -9.55
C ALA A 262 -17.61 31.69 -8.58
N PRO A 263 -16.99 32.80 -9.01
CA PRO A 263 -16.85 33.97 -8.15
C PRO A 263 -18.24 34.38 -7.68
N VAL A 264 -18.38 34.62 -6.38
CA VAL A 264 -19.52 35.38 -5.85
C VAL A 264 -19.42 36.77 -6.49
N ILE A 265 -20.24 37.03 -7.50
CA ILE A 265 -20.46 38.37 -8.04
C ILE A 265 -21.33 39.13 -7.04
#